data_AF-A0A9D7Z7S6-F1
#
_entry.id   AF-A0A9D7Z7S6-F1
#
_cell.length_a   1.000
_cell.length_b   1.000
_cell.length_c   1.000
_cell.angle_alpha   90.00
_cell.angle_beta   90.00
_cell.angle_gamma   90.00
#
_symmetry.space_group_name_H-M   'P 1'
#
loop_
_entity.id
_entity.type
_entity.pdbx_description
1 polymer ?
#
loop_
_entity_poly.entity_id
_entity_poly.type
_entity_poly.pdbx_seq_one_letter_code
_entity_poly.pdbx_strand_id
1 'polypeptide(L)'
;MIEENVSYYSRSVGYPATRWRTCWPRATTANRWIPGSSTISSFRRGQRCPRRQRACRPLRDRQAVGSSPDPHDCIDPDALASAVATLASGYDFIARDVRAADTGVTMLVHGYDYPAPRAGEPWLAVPFTAKGYDLTVDEELIAGILRHLVDAFYDMLEGVAGKHAHVQVVNLRNVVDGRWNDELHPQEAASVDLAAKFTDRMPAAPVA
;
A
#
# COMPACT_ATOMS: atom_id res chain seq x y z
N MET A 1 44.73 4.99 9.09
CA MET A 1 43.51 4.43 8.50
C MET A 1 42.35 5.05 9.25
N ILE A 2 41.37 5.63 8.54
CA ILE A 2 40.16 6.17 9.16
C ILE A 2 39.08 5.13 8.90
N GLU A 3 38.51 4.58 9.96
CA GLU A 3 37.35 3.69 9.83
C GLU A 3 36.14 4.53 9.45
N GLU A 4 35.54 4.23 8.30
CA GLU A 4 34.29 4.89 7.89
C GLU A 4 33.16 4.40 8.81
N ASN A 5 32.77 5.27 9.74
CA ASN A 5 31.58 5.08 10.57
C ASN A 5 30.34 4.99 9.68
N VAL A 6 29.89 3.75 9.41
CA VAL A 6 28.63 3.49 8.69
C VAL A 6 27.47 3.83 9.64
N SER A 7 27.15 5.13 9.73
CA SER A 7 26.00 5.59 10.51
C SER A 7 24.71 5.18 9.80
N TYR A 8 23.90 4.32 10.42
CA TYR A 8 22.59 3.98 9.89
C TYR A 8 21.62 5.16 9.99
N TYR A 9 21.44 5.86 8.86
CA TYR A 9 20.57 7.03 8.78
C TYR A 9 19.11 6.62 8.51
N SER A 10 18.35 6.31 9.57
CA SER A 10 16.90 6.13 9.47
C SER A 10 16.19 7.49 9.40
N ARG A 11 15.86 7.97 8.19
CA ARG A 11 15.12 9.23 8.01
C ARG A 11 13.70 8.97 7.50
N SER A 12 12.70 9.29 8.33
CA SER A 12 11.29 9.25 7.94
C SER A 12 10.91 10.55 7.22
N VAL A 13 11.03 10.58 5.89
CA VAL A 13 10.54 11.70 5.08
C VAL A 13 9.08 11.44 4.69
N GLY A 14 8.16 12.04 5.44
CA GLY A 14 6.74 12.00 5.13
C GLY A 14 6.41 12.85 3.92
N TYR A 15 6.46 12.28 2.71
CA TYR A 15 5.62 12.80 1.64
C TYR A 15 4.16 12.64 2.10
N PRO A 16 3.36 13.73 2.16
CA PRO A 16 1.94 13.57 2.42
C PRO A 16 1.42 12.68 1.30
N ALA A 17 0.84 11.53 1.66
CA ALA A 17 0.35 10.57 0.69
C ALA A 17 -0.43 11.34 -0.39
N THR A 18 0.08 11.32 -1.62
CA THR A 18 -0.65 11.74 -2.81
C THR A 18 -1.83 10.80 -2.85
N ARG A 19 -2.90 11.26 -2.20
CA ARG A 19 -4.03 10.52 -1.65
C ARG A 19 -4.37 9.32 -2.54
N TRP A 20 -4.94 8.26 -1.95
CA TRP A 20 -5.70 7.26 -2.72
C TRP A 20 -6.82 7.89 -3.59
N ARG A 21 -7.14 9.16 -3.34
CA ARG A 21 -8.04 10.04 -4.12
C ARG A 21 -7.40 10.72 -5.36
N THR A 22 -6.09 10.64 -5.57
CA THR A 22 -5.34 11.44 -6.57
C THR A 22 -4.49 10.63 -7.55
N CYS A 23 -4.76 9.33 -7.72
CA CYS A 23 -4.31 8.61 -8.90
C CYS A 23 -4.92 9.25 -10.17
N TRP A 24 -4.11 10.05 -10.87
CA TRP A 24 -4.25 10.59 -12.25
C TRP A 24 -5.21 11.80 -12.52
N PRO A 25 -4.83 12.78 -13.36
CA PRO A 25 -3.50 13.36 -13.60
C PRO A 25 -3.45 14.88 -13.36
N ARG A 26 -2.24 15.40 -13.11
CA ARG A 26 -1.70 16.59 -13.80
C ARG A 26 -0.18 16.56 -13.70
N ALA A 27 0.49 16.46 -14.85
CA ALA A 27 1.91 16.74 -14.94
C ALA A 27 2.09 18.26 -15.07
N THR A 28 2.74 18.89 -14.10
CA THR A 28 3.39 20.19 -14.27
C THR A 28 4.64 20.23 -13.40
N THR A 29 5.78 20.33 -14.08
CA THR A 29 7.11 20.62 -13.54
C THR A 29 7.13 21.87 -12.65
N ALA A 30 7.39 21.70 -11.36
CA ALA A 30 8.10 22.67 -10.51
C ALA A 30 8.33 22.09 -9.10
N ASN A 31 9.52 21.55 -8.83
CA ASN A 31 10.37 22.02 -7.73
C ASN A 31 11.75 21.36 -7.76
N ARG A 32 12.73 22.02 -7.14
CA ARG A 32 14.17 21.78 -7.27
C ARG A 32 14.75 21.48 -5.87
N TRP A 33 15.74 20.58 -5.79
CA TRP A 33 16.54 20.21 -4.61
C TRP A 33 15.97 19.16 -3.61
N ILE A 34 16.88 18.58 -2.82
CA ILE A 34 17.20 17.13 -2.60
C ILE A 34 17.80 16.98 -1.17
N PRO A 35 17.87 15.81 -0.44
CA PRO A 35 17.69 14.38 -0.83
C PRO A 35 16.79 13.47 0.04
N GLY A 36 16.42 12.31 -0.54
CA GLY A 36 16.76 10.97 -0.01
C GLY A 36 15.84 10.25 1.01
N SER A 37 15.65 8.94 0.79
CA SER A 37 14.98 7.90 1.62
C SER A 37 13.44 7.87 1.67
N SER A 38 12.85 6.68 1.85
CA SER A 38 11.39 6.44 1.82
C SER A 38 10.95 5.21 2.62
N THR A 39 10.11 5.40 3.63
CA THR A 39 9.21 4.39 4.24
C THR A 39 7.99 5.15 4.80
N ILE A 40 6.79 4.57 4.75
CA ILE A 40 5.52 5.34 4.78
C ILE A 40 4.68 5.00 6.00
N SER A 41 4.45 5.97 6.91
CA SER A 41 3.24 6.02 7.74
C SER A 41 3.04 7.35 8.49
N SER A 42 1.97 8.07 8.16
CA SER A 42 1.11 8.82 9.10
C SER A 42 -0.02 9.54 8.35
N PHE A 43 -1.22 9.59 8.93
CA PHE A 43 -2.38 10.24 8.32
C PHE A 43 -3.10 11.16 9.32
N ARG A 44 -3.17 12.47 9.04
CA ARG A 44 -3.94 13.41 9.87
C ARG A 44 -5.42 13.42 9.47
N ARG A 45 -6.31 13.31 10.47
CA ARG A 45 -7.75 13.48 10.31
C ARG A 45 -8.08 14.91 9.86
N GLY A 46 -8.97 15.04 8.87
CA GLY A 46 -9.68 16.29 8.57
C GLY A 46 -9.53 16.85 7.16
N GLN A 47 -10.44 16.45 6.25
CA GLN A 47 -11.21 17.34 5.35
C GLN A 47 -12.12 16.51 4.42
N ARG A 48 -13.41 16.91 4.31
CA ARG A 48 -14.41 16.21 3.49
C ARG A 48 -14.30 16.64 2.01
N CYS A 49 -13.55 15.89 1.19
CA CYS A 49 -13.59 16.02 -0.28
C CYS A 49 -14.72 15.16 -0.91
N PRO A 50 -15.58 15.69 -1.79
CA PRO A 50 -16.68 14.93 -2.43
C PRO A 50 -16.24 13.82 -3.40
N ARG A 51 -15.01 13.87 -3.91
CA ARG A 51 -14.47 12.85 -4.83
C ARG A 51 -13.82 11.71 -4.06
N ARG A 52 -14.60 10.67 -3.71
CA ARG A 52 -14.16 9.48 -2.94
C ARG A 52 -13.95 8.19 -3.76
N GLN A 53 -14.42 8.12 -5.01
CA GLN A 53 -14.68 6.86 -5.72
C GLN A 53 -13.50 6.17 -6.45
N ARG A 54 -12.25 6.66 -6.36
CA ARG A 54 -11.16 6.15 -7.23
C ARG A 54 -10.51 4.83 -6.79
N ALA A 55 -10.54 4.50 -5.51
CA ALA A 55 -9.96 3.26 -5.00
C ALA A 55 -10.65 2.00 -5.56
N CYS A 56 -11.94 2.11 -5.88
CA CYS A 56 -12.78 1.01 -6.35
C CYS A 56 -13.10 1.11 -7.84
N ARG A 57 -12.19 1.73 -8.62
CA ARG A 57 -12.25 1.69 -10.10
C ARG A 57 -12.16 0.25 -10.64
N PRO A 58 -11.34 -0.67 -10.08
CA PRO A 58 -11.34 -2.07 -10.49
C PRO A 58 -12.58 -2.86 -10.05
N LEU A 59 -13.43 -2.31 -9.18
CA LEU A 59 -14.61 -3.03 -8.67
C LEU A 59 -15.80 -2.84 -9.62
N ARG A 60 -16.32 -3.93 -10.17
CA ARG A 60 -17.55 -3.94 -10.98
C ARG A 60 -18.77 -3.77 -10.09
N ASP A 61 -19.84 -3.20 -10.64
CA ASP A 61 -21.12 -3.05 -9.93
C ASP A 61 -21.74 -4.44 -9.71
N ARG A 62 -22.19 -4.75 -8.48
CA ARG A 62 -22.70 -6.08 -8.08
C ARG A 62 -23.80 -6.58 -9.02
N GLN A 63 -24.70 -5.69 -9.44
CA GLN A 63 -25.78 -5.99 -10.39
C GLN A 63 -25.28 -6.47 -11.76
N ALA A 64 -24.14 -5.96 -12.24
CA ALA A 64 -23.55 -6.37 -13.52
C ALA A 64 -22.84 -7.74 -13.43
N VAL A 65 -22.41 -8.13 -12.23
CA VAL A 65 -21.79 -9.42 -11.93
C VAL A 65 -22.83 -10.50 -11.60
N GLY A 66 -24.07 -10.10 -11.33
CA GLY A 66 -25.18 -10.99 -10.97
C GLY A 66 -24.89 -11.71 -9.66
N SER A 67 -25.14 -13.02 -9.62
CA SER A 67 -24.95 -13.86 -8.42
C SER A 67 -23.63 -14.64 -8.42
N SER A 68 -22.60 -14.23 -9.19
CA SER A 68 -21.32 -14.94 -9.14
C SER A 68 -20.74 -14.91 -7.71
N PRO A 69 -20.24 -16.06 -7.21
CA PRO A 69 -19.50 -16.15 -5.96
C PRO A 69 -17.99 -15.97 -6.16
N ASP A 70 -17.51 -15.79 -7.39
CA ASP A 70 -16.08 -15.65 -7.68
C ASP A 70 -15.62 -14.18 -7.50
N PRO A 71 -14.63 -13.91 -6.61
CA PRO A 71 -14.00 -12.60 -6.49
C PRO A 71 -13.43 -12.04 -7.80
N HIS A 72 -12.95 -12.89 -8.70
CA HIS A 72 -12.36 -12.47 -9.97
C HIS A 72 -13.41 -11.88 -10.92
N ASP A 73 -14.63 -12.42 -10.96
CA ASP A 73 -15.73 -11.90 -11.77
C ASP A 73 -16.16 -10.49 -11.34
N CYS A 74 -15.98 -10.19 -10.04
CA CYS A 74 -16.28 -8.90 -9.43
C CYS A 74 -15.25 -7.80 -9.79
N ILE A 75 -14.13 -8.17 -10.40
CA ILE A 75 -13.01 -7.29 -10.69
C ILE A 75 -12.91 -7.06 -12.21
N ASP A 76 -12.72 -5.81 -12.61
CA ASP A 76 -12.32 -5.42 -13.95
C ASP A 76 -10.81 -5.65 -14.10
N PRO A 77 -10.36 -6.66 -14.88
CA PRO A 77 -8.96 -7.04 -14.96
C PRO A 77 -8.12 -5.96 -15.66
N ASP A 78 -8.68 -5.23 -16.63
CA ASP A 78 -7.97 -4.16 -17.34
C ASP A 78 -7.79 -2.94 -16.43
N ALA A 79 -8.82 -2.61 -15.63
CA ALA A 79 -8.72 -1.55 -14.63
C ALA A 79 -7.75 -1.91 -13.50
N LEU A 80 -7.70 -3.18 -13.07
CA LEU A 80 -6.71 -3.66 -12.10
C LEU A 80 -5.29 -3.60 -12.69
N ALA A 81 -5.06 -4.18 -13.86
CA ALA A 81 -3.77 -4.17 -14.54
C ALA A 81 -3.26 -2.74 -14.79
N SER A 82 -4.14 -1.82 -15.21
CA SER A 82 -3.83 -0.39 -15.39
C SER A 82 -3.41 0.28 -14.07
N ALA A 83 -4.08 -0.03 -12.95
CA ALA A 83 -3.73 0.49 -11.64
C ALA A 83 -2.38 -0.08 -11.14
N VAL A 84 -2.18 -1.38 -11.28
CA VAL A 84 -0.96 -2.11 -10.92
C VAL A 84 0.25 -1.60 -11.71
N ALA A 85 0.14 -1.44 -13.03
CA ALA A 85 1.20 -0.90 -13.89
C ALA A 85 1.54 0.56 -13.54
N THR A 86 0.55 1.35 -13.13
CA THR A 86 0.76 2.73 -12.66
C THR A 86 1.56 2.74 -11.35
N LEU A 87 1.23 1.87 -10.39
CA LEU A 87 1.96 1.74 -9.14
C LEU A 87 3.39 1.24 -9.38
N ALA A 88 3.56 0.21 -10.20
CA ALA A 88 4.88 -0.34 -10.57
C ALA A 88 5.81 0.72 -11.14
N SER A 89 5.30 1.58 -12.03
CA SER A 89 6.06 2.69 -12.62
C SER A 89 6.51 3.73 -11.58
N GLY A 90 5.68 3.98 -10.56
CA GLY A 90 6.01 4.87 -9.45
C GLY A 90 7.06 4.28 -8.50
N TYR A 91 6.90 3.02 -8.10
CA TYR A 91 7.88 2.32 -7.26
C TYR A 91 9.22 2.12 -7.97
N ASP A 92 9.22 1.81 -9.26
CA ASP A 92 10.42 1.71 -10.09
C ASP A 92 11.16 3.06 -10.22
N PHE A 93 10.42 4.17 -10.34
CA PHE A 93 10.99 5.52 -10.31
C PHE A 93 11.67 5.81 -8.96
N ILE A 94 10.98 5.55 -7.84
CA ILE A 94 11.52 5.78 -6.48
C ILE A 94 12.75 4.89 -6.23
N ALA A 95 12.71 3.61 -6.63
CA ALA A 95 13.84 2.71 -6.50
C ALA A 95 15.10 3.23 -7.23
N ARG A 96 14.95 3.74 -8.45
CA ARG A 96 16.03 4.36 -9.22
C ARG A 96 16.54 5.65 -8.59
N ASP A 97 15.65 6.52 -8.10
CA ASP A 97 16.00 7.78 -7.45
C ASP A 97 16.78 7.55 -6.13
N VAL A 98 16.31 6.62 -5.29
CA VAL A 98 17.02 6.21 -4.06
C VAL A 98 18.41 5.68 -4.38
N ARG A 99 18.55 4.80 -5.40
CA ARG A 99 19.85 4.24 -5.78
C ARG A 99 20.82 5.29 -6.35
N ALA A 100 20.30 6.29 -7.06
CA ALA A 100 21.10 7.38 -7.61
C ALA A 100 21.54 8.38 -6.52
N ALA A 101 20.74 8.52 -5.46
CA ALA A 101 21.07 9.36 -4.31
C ALA A 101 22.09 8.70 -3.37
N ASP A 102 21.97 7.40 -3.11
CA ASP A 102 22.89 6.64 -2.24
C ASP A 102 22.92 5.15 -2.65
N THR A 103 24.11 4.63 -2.94
CA THR A 103 24.29 3.22 -3.32
C THR A 103 24.36 2.27 -2.11
N GLY A 104 24.59 2.77 -0.89
CA GLY A 104 24.58 1.99 0.35
C GLY A 104 23.18 1.76 0.95
N VAL A 105 22.17 2.53 0.52
CA VAL A 105 20.80 2.44 1.07
C VAL A 105 20.04 1.23 0.55
N THR A 106 19.49 0.44 1.48
CA THR A 106 18.44 -0.55 1.23
C THR A 106 17.07 0.10 1.41
N MET A 107 16.16 -0.12 0.46
CA MET A 107 14.81 0.42 0.46
C MET A 107 13.81 -0.66 0.86
N LEU A 108 13.24 -0.54 2.07
CA LEU A 108 12.15 -1.41 2.52
C LEU A 108 10.82 -0.88 1.97
N VAL A 109 10.11 -1.71 1.21
CA VAL A 109 8.73 -1.44 0.75
C VAL A 109 7.79 -2.46 1.37
N HIS A 110 6.51 -2.11 1.51
CA HIS A 110 5.52 -3.01 2.11
C HIS A 110 4.16 -2.87 1.43
N GLY A 111 3.38 -3.95 1.46
CA GLY A 111 1.98 -3.93 1.11
C GLY A 111 1.10 -3.61 2.32
N TYR A 112 -0.16 -4.05 2.25
CA TYR A 112 -1.08 -4.04 3.39
C TYR A 112 -1.20 -5.45 3.97
N ASP A 113 -1.90 -5.58 5.10
CA ASP A 113 -2.55 -6.85 5.44
C ASP A 113 -3.95 -6.89 4.77
N TYR A 114 -4.66 -8.01 4.85
CA TYR A 114 -6.02 -8.18 4.36
C TYR A 114 -7.01 -7.41 5.26
N PRO A 115 -7.58 -6.29 4.78
CA PRO A 115 -8.50 -5.49 5.57
C PRO A 115 -9.92 -6.08 5.53
N ALA A 116 -10.78 -5.63 6.43
CA ALA A 116 -12.20 -5.97 6.43
C ALA A 116 -13.06 -4.70 6.43
N PRO A 117 -14.13 -4.62 5.62
CA PRO A 117 -15.07 -3.51 5.69
C PRO A 117 -15.80 -3.49 7.03
N ARG A 118 -16.23 -2.32 7.49
CA ARG A 118 -17.04 -2.15 8.70
C ARG A 118 -18.21 -1.22 8.42
N ALA A 119 -19.43 -1.68 8.72
CA ALA A 119 -20.64 -0.92 8.42
C ALA A 119 -20.57 0.52 9.00
N GLY A 120 -20.80 1.52 8.16
CA GLY A 120 -20.72 2.94 8.51
C GLY A 120 -19.33 3.58 8.35
N GLU A 121 -18.26 2.80 8.18
CA GLU A 121 -16.91 3.35 7.98
C GLU A 121 -16.64 3.74 6.51
N PRO A 122 -15.75 4.72 6.24
CA PRO A 122 -15.78 5.49 5.01
C PRO A 122 -14.74 5.06 3.95
N TRP A 123 -14.04 3.95 4.14
CA TRP A 123 -12.91 3.51 3.32
C TRP A 123 -13.23 2.31 2.44
N LEU A 124 -13.87 1.27 2.99
CA LEU A 124 -14.23 0.03 2.28
C LEU A 124 -15.74 -0.18 2.21
N ALA A 125 -16.45 -0.09 3.33
CA ALA A 125 -17.90 -0.25 3.40
C ALA A 125 -18.63 0.72 2.46
N VAL A 126 -18.35 2.02 2.55
CA VAL A 126 -18.95 3.03 1.65
C VAL A 126 -18.80 2.70 0.16
N PRO A 127 -17.59 2.42 -0.38
CA PRO A 127 -17.49 2.09 -1.81
C PRO A 127 -18.04 0.71 -2.20
N PHE A 128 -17.97 -0.33 -1.36
CA PHE A 128 -18.62 -1.61 -1.65
C PHE A 128 -20.15 -1.46 -1.74
N THR A 129 -20.76 -0.79 -0.75
CA THR A 129 -22.20 -0.47 -0.77
C THR A 129 -22.58 0.44 -1.94
N ALA A 130 -21.74 1.43 -2.29
CA ALA A 130 -21.96 2.27 -3.48
C ALA A 130 -21.84 1.51 -4.81
N LYS A 131 -21.22 0.33 -4.80
CA LYS A 131 -21.17 -0.64 -5.90
C LYS A 131 -22.27 -1.71 -5.82
N GLY A 132 -23.15 -1.63 -4.82
CA GLY A 132 -24.29 -2.53 -4.66
C GLY A 132 -23.98 -3.87 -3.96
N TYR A 133 -22.79 -4.02 -3.36
CA TYR A 133 -22.48 -5.19 -2.52
C TYR A 133 -23.10 -5.02 -1.13
N ASP A 134 -23.67 -6.10 -0.60
CA ASP A 134 -24.17 -6.15 0.76
C ASP A 134 -23.06 -6.66 1.70
N LEU A 135 -22.73 -5.88 2.73
CA LEU A 135 -21.58 -6.17 3.61
C LEU A 135 -21.77 -7.42 4.49
N THR A 136 -22.98 -7.96 4.57
CA THR A 136 -23.31 -9.17 5.36
C THR A 136 -23.55 -10.36 4.43
N VAL A 137 -24.26 -10.17 3.31
CA VAL A 137 -24.56 -11.27 2.37
C VAL A 137 -23.36 -11.58 1.46
N ASP A 138 -22.60 -10.57 1.05
CA ASP A 138 -21.40 -10.73 0.22
C ASP A 138 -20.10 -10.78 1.07
N GLU A 139 -20.15 -11.07 2.38
CA GLU A 139 -18.98 -10.97 3.30
C GLU A 139 -17.76 -11.77 2.79
N GLU A 140 -17.93 -13.06 2.50
CA GLU A 140 -16.85 -13.93 1.99
C GLU A 140 -16.34 -13.48 0.62
N LEU A 141 -17.25 -13.02 -0.25
CA LEU A 141 -16.94 -12.50 -1.58
C LEU A 141 -16.10 -11.22 -1.49
N ILE A 142 -16.48 -10.29 -0.62
CA ILE A 142 -15.74 -9.05 -0.35
C ILE A 142 -14.36 -9.35 0.23
N ALA A 143 -14.26 -10.29 1.16
CA ALA A 143 -12.98 -10.75 1.71
C ALA A 143 -12.08 -11.35 0.62
N GLY A 144 -12.64 -12.14 -0.30
CA GLY A 144 -11.94 -12.67 -1.48
C GLY A 144 -11.47 -11.57 -2.45
N ILE A 145 -12.31 -10.56 -2.71
CA ILE A 145 -11.95 -9.41 -3.57
C ILE A 145 -10.78 -8.64 -2.95
N LEU A 146 -10.86 -8.33 -1.64
CA LEU A 146 -9.82 -7.61 -0.93
C LEU A 146 -8.51 -8.41 -0.86
N ARG A 147 -8.59 -9.73 -0.66
CA ARG A 147 -7.44 -10.64 -0.75
C ARG A 147 -6.76 -10.55 -2.11
N HIS A 148 -7.53 -10.69 -3.21
CA HIS A 148 -6.98 -10.62 -4.56
C HIS A 148 -6.32 -9.26 -4.87
N LEU A 149 -6.93 -8.15 -4.45
CA LEU A 149 -6.36 -6.81 -4.63
C LEU A 149 -5.07 -6.59 -3.83
N VAL A 150 -4.98 -7.14 -2.60
CA VAL A 150 -3.77 -7.09 -1.77
C VAL A 150 -2.67 -7.97 -2.36
N ASP A 151 -3.00 -9.19 -2.78
CA ASP A 151 -2.02 -10.14 -3.35
C ASP A 151 -1.46 -9.62 -4.68
N ALA A 152 -2.30 -9.09 -5.59
CA ALA A 152 -1.84 -8.43 -6.82
C ALA A 152 -0.95 -7.19 -6.55
N PHE A 153 -1.11 -6.51 -5.40
CA PHE A 153 -0.21 -5.44 -4.99
C PHE A 153 1.14 -5.98 -4.49
N TYR A 154 1.17 -7.11 -3.77
CA TYR A 154 2.44 -7.78 -3.41
C TYR A 154 3.18 -8.31 -4.64
N ASP A 155 2.50 -9.00 -5.57
CA ASP A 155 3.12 -9.51 -6.79
C ASP A 155 3.80 -8.39 -7.59
N MET A 156 3.19 -7.20 -7.60
CA MET A 156 3.79 -5.99 -8.17
C MET A 156 5.02 -5.52 -7.40
N LEU A 157 4.96 -5.45 -6.07
CA LEU A 157 6.10 -5.04 -5.23
C LEU A 157 7.29 -6.00 -5.38
N GLU A 158 7.04 -7.32 -5.39
CA GLU A 158 8.07 -8.33 -5.65
C GLU A 158 8.62 -8.22 -7.08
N GLY A 159 7.77 -7.90 -8.06
CA GLY A 159 8.18 -7.59 -9.43
C GLY A 159 9.00 -6.30 -9.59
N VAL A 160 8.94 -5.38 -8.61
CA VAL A 160 9.87 -4.24 -8.50
C VAL A 160 11.15 -4.65 -7.78
N ALA A 161 11.05 -5.40 -6.68
CA ALA A 161 12.22 -5.89 -5.94
C ALA A 161 13.15 -6.76 -6.81
N GLY A 162 12.58 -7.65 -7.64
CA GLY A 162 13.33 -8.46 -8.61
C GLY A 162 14.06 -7.65 -9.69
N LYS A 163 13.75 -6.36 -9.88
CA LYS A 163 14.48 -5.45 -10.79
C LYS A 163 15.54 -4.61 -10.08
N HIS A 164 15.48 -4.49 -8.76
CA HIS A 164 16.25 -3.52 -7.98
C HIS A 164 16.83 -4.17 -6.73
N ALA A 165 18.11 -4.58 -6.76
CA ALA A 165 18.71 -5.40 -5.70
C ALA A 165 18.82 -4.73 -4.29
N HIS A 166 18.54 -3.43 -4.16
CA HIS A 166 18.40 -2.74 -2.86
C HIS A 166 16.97 -2.71 -2.34
N VAL A 167 15.98 -3.11 -3.13
CA VAL A 167 14.57 -3.07 -2.75
C VAL A 167 14.20 -4.41 -2.13
N GLN A 168 13.63 -4.38 -0.92
CA GLN A 168 13.14 -5.57 -0.24
C GLN A 168 11.67 -5.38 0.13
N VAL A 169 10.85 -6.40 -0.13
CA VAL A 169 9.45 -6.43 0.28
C VAL A 169 9.33 -6.96 1.71
N VAL A 170 8.74 -6.15 2.58
CA VAL A 170 8.30 -6.54 3.91
C VAL A 170 6.86 -7.04 3.77
N ASN A 171 6.66 -8.35 3.93
CA ASN A 171 5.35 -8.97 3.82
C ASN A 171 4.58 -8.83 5.15
N LEU A 172 3.48 -8.09 5.12
CA LEU A 172 2.64 -7.77 6.27
C LEU A 172 1.32 -8.55 6.29
N ARG A 173 1.12 -9.50 5.37
CA ARG A 173 -0.09 -10.35 5.30
C ARG A 173 -0.19 -11.29 6.50
N ASN A 174 -1.39 -11.39 7.06
CA ASN A 174 -1.78 -12.13 8.25
C ASN A 174 -1.02 -11.73 9.53
N VAL A 175 -0.56 -10.47 9.64
CA VAL A 175 0.12 -9.95 10.84
C VAL A 175 -0.85 -9.23 11.77
N VAL A 176 -1.82 -8.49 11.23
CA VAL A 176 -2.84 -7.78 12.00
C VAL A 176 -3.83 -8.76 12.63
N ASP A 177 -4.17 -9.84 11.92
CA ASP A 177 -4.97 -10.97 12.43
C ASP A 177 -6.26 -10.51 13.13
N GLY A 178 -7.10 -9.77 12.40
CA GLY A 178 -8.38 -9.25 12.90
C GLY A 178 -8.30 -8.09 13.90
N ARG A 179 -7.11 -7.77 14.46
CA ARG A 179 -6.88 -6.71 15.45
C ARG A 179 -6.89 -5.31 14.81
N TRP A 180 -8.01 -4.96 14.21
CA TRP A 180 -8.25 -3.71 13.48
C TRP A 180 -8.93 -2.66 14.37
N ASN A 181 -8.42 -1.42 14.38
CA ASN A 181 -9.04 -0.25 15.01
C ASN A 181 -10.21 0.26 14.15
N ASP A 182 -9.99 0.42 12.85
CA ASP A 182 -11.00 0.70 11.82
C ASP A 182 -10.74 -0.19 10.59
N GLU A 183 -11.39 0.07 9.46
CA GLU A 183 -11.26 -0.76 8.24
C GLU A 183 -9.83 -0.94 7.70
N LEU A 184 -8.90 -0.03 8.02
CA LEU A 184 -7.55 -0.02 7.43
C LEU A 184 -6.42 0.20 8.46
N HIS A 185 -6.72 0.60 9.69
CA HIS A 185 -5.69 0.87 10.70
C HIS A 185 -5.65 -0.24 11.76
N PRO A 186 -4.48 -0.86 12.02
CA PRO A 186 -4.31 -1.86 13.07
C PRO A 186 -4.47 -1.25 14.48
N GLN A 187 -4.74 -2.12 15.46
CA GLN A 187 -4.60 -1.83 16.88
C GLN A 187 -3.13 -1.68 17.27
N GLU A 188 -2.86 -1.14 18.46
CA GLU A 188 -1.49 -0.90 18.95
C GLU A 188 -0.64 -2.18 18.97
N ALA A 189 -1.16 -3.28 19.53
CA ALA A 189 -0.45 -4.57 19.56
C ALA A 189 -0.09 -5.07 18.14
N ALA A 190 -1.03 -5.01 17.19
CA ALA A 190 -0.75 -5.35 15.80
C ALA A 190 0.24 -4.38 15.13
N SER A 191 0.24 -3.11 15.51
CA SER A 191 1.21 -2.12 15.01
C SER A 191 2.64 -2.44 15.48
N VAL A 192 2.80 -2.96 16.70
CA VAL A 192 4.09 -3.45 17.22
C VAL A 192 4.57 -4.68 16.43
N ASP A 193 3.67 -5.65 16.17
CA ASP A 193 4.02 -6.85 15.39
C ASP A 193 4.38 -6.54 13.93
N LEU A 194 3.68 -5.55 13.33
CA LEU A 194 4.04 -5.02 12.01
C LEU A 194 5.41 -4.34 12.04
N ALA A 195 5.72 -3.53 13.07
CA ALA A 195 7.01 -2.88 13.21
C ALA A 195 8.16 -3.90 13.34
N ALA A 196 7.95 -5.00 14.08
CA ALA A 196 8.91 -6.09 14.18
C ALA A 196 9.30 -6.67 12.81
N LYS A 197 8.35 -6.78 11.86
CA LYS A 197 8.65 -7.23 10.48
C LYS A 197 9.61 -6.30 9.73
N PHE A 198 9.68 -5.01 10.06
CA PHE A 198 10.70 -4.12 9.52
C PHE A 198 12.03 -4.31 10.25
N THR A 199 12.02 -4.43 11.58
CA THR A 199 13.22 -4.69 12.39
C THR A 199 13.95 -5.96 11.94
N ASP A 200 13.22 -7.04 11.63
CA ASP A 200 13.75 -8.29 11.06
C ASP A 200 14.53 -8.11 9.73
N ARG A 201 14.31 -7.00 9.03
CA ARG A 201 14.90 -6.67 7.71
C ARG A 201 15.90 -5.52 7.77
N MET A 202 15.93 -4.79 8.88
CA MET A 202 16.99 -3.82 9.13
C MET A 202 18.24 -4.60 9.54
N PRO A 203 19.42 -4.29 8.98
CA PRO A 203 20.67 -4.86 9.50
C PRO A 203 20.81 -4.47 10.97
N ALA A 204 21.41 -5.37 11.76
CA ALA A 204 21.70 -5.09 13.16
C ALA A 204 22.48 -3.78 13.26
N ALA A 205 22.04 -2.88 14.14
CA ALA A 205 22.82 -1.68 14.44
C ALA A 205 24.22 -2.12 14.91
N PRO A 206 25.30 -1.51 14.40
CA PRO A 206 26.64 -1.84 14.84
C PRO A 206 26.70 -1.57 16.35
N VAL A 207 27.06 -2.60 17.11
CA VAL A 207 27.30 -2.47 18.54
C VAL A 207 28.57 -1.64 18.68
N ALA A 208 28.41 -0.42 19.19
CA ALA A 208 29.50 0.53 19.46
C ALA A 208 30.30 0.14 20.71
#